data_AF-A0A3P6LRR2-F1
#
_entry.id   AF-A0A3P6LRR2-F1
#
_cell.length_a   1.000
_cell.length_b   1.000
_cell.length_c   1.000
_cell.angle_alpha   90.00
_cell.angle_beta   90.00
_cell.angle_gamma   90.00
#
_symmetry.space_group_name_H-M   'P 1'
#
loop_
_entity.id
_entity.type
_entity.pdbx_description
1 polymer ?
#
loop_
_entity_poly.entity_id
_entity_poly.type
_entity_poly.pdbx_seq_one_letter_code
_entity_poly.pdbx_strand_id
1 'polypeptide(L)'
;MSALPVDDVWGIGRRISKKLDAMGIKTVLDLADTDIRFIRKHFNVVLERTVRELRGEPCLQLEEFAPTKQEIICSRSFGERITDYTSMRQAICSYAARAAEKLRSEHQYCRFISTFIKTSPFALNEPYYGNSASVKLLTPTQDSRDIINAATRSLDAIWQAGHRYQKAGVMLGDFFSQGVAQLNLFDDNAPRPGSEQLMTVMDTLNAKEGRGTLYFAGQGIQQQWQMKRAMLSPRYTTRSSDLLRVK
;
A
#
# COMPACT_ATOMS: atom_id res chain seq x y z
N MET A 1 -5.00 -30.59 18.27
CA MET A 1 -5.56 -30.24 16.95
C MET A 1 -7.08 -30.47 16.86
N SER A 2 -7.64 -31.53 17.47
CA SER A 2 -9.08 -31.83 17.41
C SER A 2 -10.01 -30.79 18.03
N ALA A 3 -9.57 -30.06 19.07
CA ALA A 3 -10.36 -29.01 19.72
C ALA A 3 -10.19 -27.62 19.11
N LEU A 4 -9.24 -27.45 18.16
CA LEU A 4 -8.97 -26.16 17.55
C LEU A 4 -9.82 -26.01 16.28
N PRO A 5 -10.52 -24.87 16.11
CA PRO A 5 -11.26 -24.61 14.89
C PRO A 5 -10.30 -24.35 13.73
N VAL A 6 -10.77 -24.63 12.52
CA VAL A 6 -9.93 -24.55 11.31
C VAL A 6 -9.49 -23.13 10.95
N ASP A 7 -10.19 -22.10 11.43
CA ASP A 7 -9.87 -20.69 11.19
C ASP A 7 -8.77 -20.12 12.09
N ASP A 8 -8.32 -20.88 13.10
CA ASP A 8 -7.11 -20.54 13.88
C ASP A 8 -5.81 -20.84 13.10
N VAL A 9 -5.88 -21.59 12.00
CA VAL A 9 -4.72 -21.90 11.17
C VAL A 9 -4.36 -20.70 10.29
N TRP A 10 -3.08 -20.33 10.29
CA TRP A 10 -2.58 -19.24 9.46
C TRP A 10 -2.90 -19.47 7.98
N GLY A 11 -3.32 -18.42 7.28
CA GLY A 11 -3.73 -18.49 5.87
C GLY A 11 -5.17 -18.96 5.66
N ILE A 12 -5.89 -19.44 6.68
CA ILE A 12 -7.31 -19.81 6.59
C ILE A 12 -8.19 -18.65 7.02
N GLY A 13 -8.50 -17.77 6.07
CA GLY A 13 -9.42 -16.66 6.31
C GLY A 13 -10.90 -17.06 6.25
N ARG A 14 -11.78 -16.12 6.62
CA ARG A 14 -13.25 -16.29 6.67
C ARG A 14 -13.89 -16.96 5.44
N ARG A 15 -13.39 -16.69 4.23
CA ARG A 15 -13.91 -17.30 2.98
C ARG A 15 -13.50 -18.77 2.84
N ILE A 16 -12.26 -19.09 3.20
CA ILE A 16 -11.73 -20.46 3.13
C ILE A 16 -12.37 -21.30 4.23
N SER A 17 -12.43 -20.78 5.46
CA SER A 17 -13.11 -21.41 6.59
C SER A 17 -14.57 -21.78 6.26
N LYS A 18 -15.36 -20.85 5.70
CA LYS A 18 -16.74 -21.17 5.24
C LYS A 18 -16.80 -22.30 4.20
N LYS A 19 -15.82 -22.37 3.29
CA LYS A 19 -15.78 -23.41 2.25
C LYS A 19 -15.39 -24.77 2.83
N LEU A 20 -14.46 -24.79 3.79
CA LEU A 20 -14.07 -25.99 4.54
C LEU A 20 -15.22 -26.50 5.41
N ASP A 21 -15.91 -25.60 6.12
CA ASP A 21 -17.08 -25.93 6.94
C ASP A 21 -18.21 -26.54 6.08
N ALA A 22 -18.45 -26.00 4.88
CA ALA A 22 -19.39 -26.57 3.92
C ALA A 22 -18.98 -27.98 3.40
N MET A 23 -17.71 -28.35 3.52
CA MET A 23 -17.17 -29.68 3.21
C MET A 23 -17.10 -30.59 4.45
N GLY A 24 -17.59 -30.14 5.60
CA GLY A 24 -17.55 -30.88 6.86
C GLY A 24 -16.22 -30.80 7.61
N ILE A 25 -15.27 -29.99 7.14
CA ILE A 25 -13.95 -29.81 7.74
C ILE A 25 -14.02 -28.64 8.71
N LYS A 26 -14.07 -28.91 10.03
CA LYS A 26 -14.32 -27.88 11.05
C LYS A 26 -13.14 -27.67 11.99
N THR A 27 -12.35 -28.72 12.21
CA THR A 27 -11.23 -28.69 13.13
C THR A 27 -9.90 -28.73 12.39
N VAL A 28 -8.83 -28.33 13.07
CA VAL A 28 -7.46 -28.46 12.55
C VAL A 28 -7.12 -29.91 12.26
N LEU A 29 -7.64 -30.86 13.07
CA LEU A 29 -7.43 -32.29 12.84
C LEU A 29 -8.15 -32.75 11.56
N ASP A 30 -9.42 -32.37 11.35
CA ASP A 30 -10.17 -32.73 10.13
C ASP A 30 -9.41 -32.26 8.88
N LEU A 31 -8.85 -31.04 8.94
CA LEU A 31 -8.08 -30.48 7.85
C LEU A 31 -6.77 -31.25 7.64
N ALA A 32 -6.07 -31.59 8.72
CA ALA A 32 -4.85 -32.39 8.66
C ALA A 32 -5.12 -33.79 8.11
N ASP A 33 -6.26 -34.42 8.39
CA ASP A 33 -6.59 -35.78 7.93
C ASP A 33 -7.14 -35.83 6.49
N THR A 34 -7.53 -34.70 5.91
CA THR A 34 -8.09 -34.62 4.55
C THR A 34 -7.05 -34.97 3.48
N ASP A 35 -7.44 -35.70 2.41
CA ASP A 35 -6.53 -36.01 1.30
C ASP A 35 -5.92 -34.73 0.68
N ILE A 36 -4.59 -34.66 0.63
CA ILE A 36 -3.81 -33.55 0.05
C ILE A 36 -4.24 -33.29 -1.39
N ARG A 37 -4.54 -34.34 -2.17
CA ARG A 37 -5.02 -34.20 -3.56
C ARG A 37 -6.39 -33.55 -3.62
N PHE A 38 -7.27 -33.87 -2.66
CA PHE A 38 -8.58 -33.23 -2.54
C PHE A 38 -8.42 -31.74 -2.22
N ILE A 39 -7.53 -31.38 -1.29
CA ILE A 39 -7.24 -29.99 -0.94
C ILE A 39 -6.67 -29.23 -2.14
N ARG A 40 -5.67 -29.78 -2.84
CA ARG A 40 -5.09 -29.16 -4.04
C ARG A 40 -6.12 -28.93 -5.16
N LYS A 41 -7.08 -29.85 -5.33
CA LYS A 41 -8.13 -29.74 -6.35
C LYS A 41 -9.15 -28.64 -6.03
N HIS A 42 -9.49 -28.45 -4.76
CA HIS A 42 -10.55 -27.52 -4.36
C HIS A 42 -10.02 -26.16 -3.88
N PHE A 43 -8.74 -26.05 -3.58
CA PHE A 43 -8.06 -24.86 -3.07
C PHE A 43 -6.77 -24.59 -3.86
N ASN A 44 -5.77 -23.94 -3.24
CA ASN A 44 -4.51 -23.58 -3.89
C ASN A 44 -3.34 -24.36 -3.29
N VAL A 45 -2.16 -24.24 -3.92
CA VAL A 45 -0.91 -24.86 -3.45
C VAL A 45 -0.50 -24.38 -2.06
N VAL A 46 -0.93 -23.17 -1.65
CA VAL A 46 -0.61 -22.62 -0.33
C VAL A 46 -1.34 -23.41 0.75
N LEU A 47 -2.65 -23.67 0.59
CA LEU A 47 -3.40 -24.47 1.55
C LEU A 47 -2.92 -25.93 1.57
N GLU A 48 -2.53 -26.48 0.42
CA GLU A 48 -1.89 -27.79 0.35
C GLU A 48 -0.62 -27.86 1.22
N ARG A 49 0.26 -26.85 1.11
CA ARG A 49 1.47 -26.74 1.93
C ARG A 49 1.13 -26.59 3.41
N THR A 50 0.10 -25.82 3.76
CA THR A 50 -0.36 -25.71 5.15
C THR A 50 -0.83 -27.06 5.71
N VAL A 51 -1.56 -27.86 4.93
CA VAL A 51 -1.97 -29.22 5.36
C VAL A 51 -0.78 -30.14 5.57
N ARG A 52 0.22 -30.08 4.68
CA ARG A 52 1.49 -30.82 4.83
C ARG A 52 2.24 -30.41 6.10
N GLU A 53 2.35 -29.11 6.37
CA GLU A 53 2.93 -28.59 7.62
C GLU A 53 2.20 -29.10 8.87
N LEU A 54 0.86 -29.12 8.85
CA LEU A 54 0.06 -29.68 9.95
C LEU A 54 0.33 -31.17 10.19
N ARG A 55 0.78 -31.90 9.16
CA ARG A 55 1.22 -33.30 9.25
C ARG A 55 2.69 -33.45 9.63
N GLY A 56 3.41 -32.35 9.85
CA GLY A 56 4.84 -32.33 10.16
C GLY A 56 5.76 -32.44 8.94
N GLU A 57 5.24 -32.22 7.73
CA GLU A 57 6.06 -32.12 6.51
C GLU A 57 6.48 -30.65 6.27
N PRO A 58 7.77 -30.29 6.48
CA PRO A 58 8.22 -28.91 6.30
C PRO A 58 8.15 -28.49 4.83
N CYS A 59 7.30 -27.51 4.55
CA CYS A 59 7.02 -26.93 3.24
C CYS A 59 7.31 -25.43 3.18
N LEU A 60 7.37 -24.74 4.33
CA LEU A 60 7.63 -23.31 4.46
C LEU A 60 8.98 -23.11 5.15
N GLN A 61 9.97 -22.64 4.40
CA GLN A 61 11.27 -22.25 4.98
C GLN A 61 11.13 -20.89 5.67
N LEU A 62 11.90 -20.71 6.75
CA LEU A 62 12.13 -19.40 7.33
C LEU A 62 12.89 -18.55 6.31
N GLU A 63 12.28 -17.44 5.86
CA GLU A 63 12.97 -16.48 5.01
C GLU A 63 13.99 -15.71 5.85
N GLU A 64 15.29 -15.90 5.57
CA GLU A 64 16.38 -15.18 6.26
C GLU A 64 16.42 -13.70 5.86
N PHE A 65 15.96 -13.38 4.65
CA PHE A 65 15.92 -12.04 4.10
C PHE A 65 14.53 -11.73 3.55
N ALA A 66 14.02 -10.53 3.86
CA ALA A 66 12.80 -10.06 3.23
C ALA A 66 13.02 -9.93 1.71
N PRO A 67 12.13 -10.48 0.87
CA PRO A 67 12.28 -10.37 -0.58
C PRO A 67 12.22 -8.91 -1.02
N THR A 68 12.92 -8.59 -2.11
CA THR A 68 12.88 -7.26 -2.72
C THR A 68 11.43 -6.89 -3.01
N LYS A 69 10.99 -5.72 -2.53
CA LYS A 69 9.62 -5.27 -2.74
C LYS A 69 9.36 -5.15 -4.23
N GLN A 70 8.23 -5.69 -4.67
CA GLN A 70 7.79 -5.58 -6.06
C GLN A 70 6.97 -4.31 -6.28
N GLU A 71 6.35 -3.78 -5.22
CA GLU A 71 5.48 -2.61 -5.27
C GLU A 71 5.57 -1.81 -3.97
N ILE A 72 5.38 -0.49 -4.08
CA ILE A 72 5.25 0.44 -2.95
C ILE A 72 3.88 1.11 -3.04
N ILE A 73 3.02 0.80 -2.08
CA ILE A 73 1.69 1.43 -1.99
C ILE A 73 1.65 2.43 -0.83
N CYS A 74 1.27 3.66 -1.14
CA CYS A 74 0.88 4.68 -0.19
C CYS A 74 -0.59 4.99 -0.36
N SER A 75 -1.43 4.46 0.54
CA SER A 75 -2.86 4.69 0.53
C SER A 75 -3.41 4.92 1.92
N ARG A 76 -4.47 5.72 2.05
CA ARG A 76 -5.16 5.95 3.33
C ARG A 76 -6.66 6.10 3.08
N SER A 77 -7.44 5.60 4.02
CA SER A 77 -8.85 5.99 4.14
C SER A 77 -8.91 7.38 4.77
N PHE A 78 -9.77 8.24 4.25
CA PHE A 78 -9.93 9.61 4.72
C PHE A 78 -10.74 9.66 6.02
N GLY A 79 -10.46 10.65 6.87
CA GLY A 79 -11.25 10.91 8.07
C GLY A 79 -12.68 11.36 7.77
N GLU A 80 -12.81 12.11 6.67
CA GLU A 80 -14.06 12.58 6.08
C GLU A 80 -14.07 12.26 4.59
N ARG A 81 -15.25 12.05 4.01
CA ARG A 81 -15.35 11.68 2.59
C ARG A 81 -15.02 12.90 1.73
N ILE A 82 -14.08 12.74 0.79
CA ILE A 82 -13.71 13.79 -0.14
C ILE A 82 -14.73 13.85 -1.28
N THR A 83 -15.19 15.05 -1.60
CA THR A 83 -16.16 15.30 -2.68
C THR A 83 -15.62 16.24 -3.76
N ASP A 84 -14.58 17.00 -3.46
CA ASP A 84 -13.97 17.95 -4.37
C ASP A 84 -12.64 17.44 -4.93
N TYR A 85 -12.37 17.80 -6.18
CA TYR A 85 -11.16 17.40 -6.88
C TYR A 85 -9.90 17.95 -6.23
N THR A 86 -9.93 19.19 -5.74
CA THR A 86 -8.75 19.86 -5.16
C THR A 86 -8.22 19.12 -3.94
N SER A 87 -9.09 18.74 -3.01
CA SER A 87 -8.74 17.96 -1.83
C SER A 87 -8.24 16.56 -2.19
N MET A 88 -8.87 15.90 -3.18
CA MET A 88 -8.42 14.60 -3.67
C MET A 88 -7.01 14.70 -4.27
N ARG A 89 -6.78 15.72 -5.11
CA ARG A 89 -5.48 15.98 -5.73
C ARG A 89 -4.41 16.25 -4.68
N GLN A 90 -4.72 17.01 -3.64
CA GLN A 90 -3.79 17.23 -2.52
C GLN A 90 -3.40 15.93 -1.81
N ALA A 91 -4.38 15.06 -1.55
CA ALA A 91 -4.13 13.74 -0.97
C ALA A 91 -3.24 12.88 -1.88
N ILE A 92 -3.55 12.81 -3.18
CA ILE A 92 -2.76 12.07 -4.16
C ILE A 92 -1.32 12.60 -4.23
N CYS A 93 -1.11 13.92 -4.29
CA CYS A 93 0.22 14.52 -4.26
C CYS A 93 1.00 14.11 -3.00
N SER A 94 0.35 14.12 -1.84
CA SER A 94 0.99 13.73 -0.58
C SER A 94 1.35 12.25 -0.56
N TYR A 95 0.47 11.38 -1.07
CA TYR A 95 0.74 9.94 -1.15
C TYR A 95 1.82 9.60 -2.17
N ALA A 96 1.85 10.29 -3.30
CA ALA A 96 2.91 10.18 -4.31
C ALA A 96 4.27 10.62 -3.74
N ALA A 97 4.34 11.78 -3.08
CA ALA A 97 5.56 12.26 -2.43
C ALA A 97 6.07 11.25 -1.39
N ARG A 98 5.16 10.71 -0.56
CA ARG A 98 5.51 9.71 0.44
C ARG A 98 5.94 8.38 -0.16
N ALA A 99 5.34 7.97 -1.28
CA ALA A 99 5.74 6.76 -2.00
C ALA A 99 7.15 6.93 -2.59
N ALA A 100 7.44 8.11 -3.16
CA ALA A 100 8.75 8.45 -3.70
C ALA A 100 9.85 8.47 -2.61
N GLU A 101 9.57 9.04 -1.43
CA GLU A 101 10.49 8.99 -0.27
C GLU A 101 10.83 7.54 0.12
N LYS A 102 9.83 6.65 0.16
CA LYS A 102 10.06 5.22 0.45
C LYS A 102 10.88 4.54 -0.65
N LEU A 103 10.57 4.81 -1.91
CA LEU A 103 11.29 4.28 -3.06
C LEU A 103 12.77 4.64 -2.99
N ARG A 104 13.09 5.89 -2.67
CA ARG A 104 14.48 6.36 -2.47
C ARG A 104 15.16 5.73 -1.28
N SER A 105 14.45 5.50 -0.17
CA SER A 105 15.01 4.77 0.98
C SER A 105 15.37 3.31 0.68
N GLU A 106 14.80 2.75 -0.39
CA GLU A 106 15.11 1.41 -0.89
C GLU A 106 16.13 1.44 -2.05
N HIS A 107 16.67 2.62 -2.39
CA HIS A 107 17.61 2.83 -3.49
C HIS A 107 17.10 2.32 -4.85
N GLN A 108 15.80 2.47 -5.08
CA GLN A 108 15.11 1.99 -6.28
C GLN A 108 14.61 3.14 -7.16
N TYR A 109 14.40 2.82 -8.43
CA TYR A 109 13.70 3.66 -9.41
C TYR A 109 12.41 2.96 -9.81
N CYS A 110 11.38 3.71 -10.21
CA CYS A 110 10.12 3.15 -10.68
C CYS A 110 9.76 3.65 -12.09
N ARG A 111 9.08 2.81 -12.86
CA ARG A 111 8.47 3.20 -14.14
C ARG A 111 6.96 3.18 -14.09
N PHE A 112 6.38 2.33 -13.26
CA PHE A 112 4.94 2.18 -13.19
C PHE A 112 4.40 2.98 -12.00
N ILE A 113 3.50 3.92 -12.29
CA ILE A 113 2.81 4.73 -11.30
C ILE A 113 1.31 4.55 -11.53
N SER A 114 0.59 4.09 -10.51
CA SER A 114 -0.86 3.96 -10.55
C SER A 114 -1.51 4.76 -9.43
N THR A 115 -2.65 5.35 -9.74
CA THR A 115 -3.51 6.01 -8.76
C THR A 115 -4.86 5.32 -8.75
N PHE A 116 -5.41 5.13 -7.56
CA PHE A 116 -6.75 4.58 -7.38
C PHE A 116 -7.56 5.42 -6.41
N ILE A 117 -8.86 5.49 -6.67
CA ILE A 117 -9.84 6.16 -5.81
C ILE A 117 -11.06 5.24 -5.66
N LYS A 118 -11.68 5.26 -4.48
CA LYS A 118 -12.91 4.52 -4.24
C LYS A 118 -13.83 5.13 -3.19
N THR A 119 -15.13 4.95 -3.39
CA THR A 119 -16.17 5.18 -2.40
C THR A 119 -16.29 3.98 -1.45
N SER A 120 -17.18 4.09 -0.47
CA SER A 120 -17.38 3.01 0.50
C SER A 120 -18.32 1.94 -0.07
N PRO A 121 -17.92 0.66 -0.10
CA PRO A 121 -18.84 -0.43 -0.45
C PRO A 121 -19.88 -0.68 0.65
N PHE A 122 -19.74 -0.05 1.82
CA PHE A 122 -20.64 -0.20 2.97
C PHE A 122 -21.56 1.02 3.17
N ALA A 123 -21.51 2.02 2.28
CA ALA A 123 -22.43 3.14 2.36
C ALA A 123 -23.83 2.69 1.88
N LEU A 124 -24.80 2.68 2.78
CA LEU A 124 -26.21 2.49 2.40
C LEU A 124 -26.65 3.67 1.51
N ASN A 125 -27.32 3.36 0.41
CA ASN A 125 -27.90 4.32 -0.54
C ASN A 125 -26.90 5.19 -1.33
N GLU A 126 -25.61 4.81 -1.40
CA GLU A 126 -24.64 5.45 -2.29
C GLU A 126 -24.11 4.44 -3.33
N PRO A 127 -24.02 4.79 -4.63
CA PRO A 127 -23.44 3.90 -5.61
C PRO A 127 -21.96 3.67 -5.32
N TYR A 128 -21.55 2.40 -5.34
CA TYR A 128 -20.14 2.06 -5.25
C TYR A 128 -19.43 2.49 -6.53
N TYR A 129 -18.39 3.31 -6.36
CA TYR A 129 -17.48 3.69 -7.43
C TYR A 129 -16.07 3.41 -6.96
N GLY A 130 -15.32 2.67 -7.78
CA GLY A 130 -13.92 2.37 -7.54
C GLY A 130 -13.23 2.24 -8.89
N ASN A 131 -12.19 3.02 -9.10
CA ASN A 131 -11.45 3.02 -10.35
C ASN A 131 -9.96 3.27 -10.10
N SER A 132 -9.14 2.86 -11.06
CA SER A 132 -7.69 3.01 -11.04
C SER A 132 -7.18 3.26 -12.45
N ALA A 133 -6.24 4.18 -12.58
CA ALA A 133 -5.46 4.37 -13.80
C ALA A 133 -3.98 4.29 -13.48
N SER A 134 -3.20 4.08 -14.54
CA SER A 134 -1.76 3.95 -14.42
C SER A 134 -1.06 4.60 -15.60
N VAL A 135 0.12 5.12 -15.33
CA VAL A 135 1.07 5.63 -16.33
C VAL A 135 2.35 4.83 -16.20
N LYS A 136 2.86 4.36 -17.33
CA LYS A 136 4.19 3.76 -17.43
C LYS A 136 5.15 4.77 -18.06
N LEU A 137 6.13 5.21 -17.29
CA LEU A 137 7.18 6.12 -17.76
C LEU A 137 8.20 5.36 -18.63
N LEU A 138 8.79 6.07 -19.58
CA LEU A 138 9.83 5.54 -20.45
C LEU A 138 11.13 5.38 -19.68
N THR A 139 11.59 6.47 -19.04
CA THR A 139 12.75 6.45 -18.14
C THR A 139 12.34 6.16 -16.68
N PRO A 140 13.00 5.20 -15.99
CA PRO A 140 12.83 5.00 -14.55
C PRO A 140 13.17 6.27 -13.76
N THR A 141 12.32 6.64 -12.80
CA THR A 141 12.53 7.82 -11.95
C THR A 141 12.32 7.51 -10.48
N GLN A 142 13.01 8.27 -9.64
CA GLN A 142 12.81 8.37 -8.20
C GLN A 142 12.52 9.82 -7.77
N ASP A 143 12.35 10.74 -8.73
CA ASP A 143 12.04 12.15 -8.48
C ASP A 143 10.57 12.28 -8.07
N SER A 144 10.34 12.90 -6.91
CA SER A 144 8.98 13.10 -6.39
C SER A 144 8.11 13.93 -7.34
N ARG A 145 8.68 14.87 -8.09
CA ARG A 145 7.95 15.75 -9.01
C ARG A 145 7.35 14.97 -10.17
N ASP A 146 8.13 14.09 -10.78
CA ASP A 146 7.70 13.30 -11.93
C ASP A 146 6.67 12.25 -11.49
N ILE A 147 6.87 11.64 -10.31
CA ILE A 147 5.90 10.71 -9.70
C ILE A 147 4.58 11.42 -9.35
N ILE A 148 4.64 12.63 -8.76
CA ILE A 148 3.44 13.44 -8.45
C ILE A 148 2.69 13.80 -9.75
N ASN A 149 3.40 14.20 -10.80
CA ASN A 149 2.79 14.54 -12.08
C ASN A 149 2.12 13.32 -12.72
N ALA A 150 2.77 12.16 -12.74
CA ALA A 150 2.21 10.91 -13.26
C ALA A 150 0.98 10.45 -12.45
N ALA A 151 1.02 10.57 -11.12
CA ALA A 151 -0.09 10.26 -10.25
C ALA A 151 -1.28 11.21 -10.47
N THR A 152 -1.02 12.50 -10.63
CA THR A 152 -2.07 13.50 -10.91
C THR A 152 -2.72 13.26 -12.27
N ARG A 153 -1.94 12.97 -13.32
CA ARG A 153 -2.49 12.57 -14.63
C ARG A 153 -3.36 11.31 -14.54
N SER A 154 -2.95 10.35 -13.71
CA SER A 154 -3.74 9.14 -13.46
C SER A 154 -5.04 9.47 -12.73
N LEU A 155 -5.01 10.40 -11.76
CA LEU A 155 -6.21 10.89 -11.08
C LEU A 155 -7.18 11.55 -12.06
N ASP A 156 -6.69 12.39 -12.97
CA ASP A 156 -7.52 13.11 -13.95
C ASP A 156 -8.33 12.15 -14.82
N ALA A 157 -7.74 11.00 -15.17
CA ALA A 157 -8.39 9.98 -15.98
C ALA A 157 -9.52 9.21 -15.26
N ILE A 158 -9.50 9.17 -13.92
CA ILE A 158 -10.43 8.36 -13.12
C ILE A 158 -11.35 9.19 -12.23
N TRP A 159 -11.13 10.50 -12.16
CA TRP A 159 -11.94 11.37 -11.34
C TRP A 159 -13.36 11.47 -11.90
N GLN A 160 -14.33 11.17 -11.04
CA GLN A 160 -15.75 11.36 -11.35
C GLN A 160 -16.38 12.25 -10.27
N ALA A 161 -16.96 13.37 -10.69
CA ALA A 161 -17.68 14.28 -9.81
C ALA A 161 -18.97 13.64 -9.28
N GLY A 162 -19.48 14.14 -8.15
CA GLY A 162 -20.71 13.65 -7.52
C GLY A 162 -20.53 12.42 -6.62
N HIS A 163 -19.32 11.87 -6.51
CA HIS A 163 -19.01 10.78 -5.59
C HIS A 163 -18.38 11.25 -4.28
N ARG A 164 -18.64 10.50 -3.21
CA ARG A 164 -18.09 10.72 -1.88
C ARG A 164 -16.98 9.70 -1.61
N TYR A 165 -15.75 10.06 -1.97
CA TYR A 165 -14.62 9.15 -1.90
C TYR A 165 -14.18 8.88 -0.46
N GLN A 166 -13.99 7.60 -0.13
CA GLN A 166 -13.57 7.16 1.21
C GLN A 166 -12.07 6.85 1.26
N LYS A 167 -11.47 6.41 0.15
CA LYS A 167 -10.08 6.00 0.11
C LYS A 167 -9.44 6.36 -1.23
N ALA A 168 -8.18 6.76 -1.17
CA ALA A 168 -7.33 6.87 -2.34
C ALA A 168 -5.92 6.36 -2.04
N GLY A 169 -5.13 6.17 -3.10
CA GLY A 169 -3.74 5.79 -2.96
C GLY A 169 -2.96 5.87 -4.26
N VAL A 170 -1.64 5.88 -4.10
CA VAL A 170 -0.67 5.78 -5.17
C VAL A 170 0.13 4.49 -4.98
N MET A 171 0.34 3.78 -6.08
CA MET A 171 1.13 2.56 -6.17
C MET A 171 2.27 2.78 -7.14
N LEU A 172 3.48 2.45 -6.71
CA LEU A 172 4.68 2.42 -7.54
C LEU A 172 5.06 0.97 -7.78
N GLY A 173 5.52 0.66 -8.99
CA GLY A 173 6.02 -0.67 -9.36
C GLY A 173 6.95 -0.59 -10.55
N ASP A 174 7.27 -1.76 -11.12
CA ASP A 174 8.27 -1.91 -12.20
C ASP A 174 9.60 -1.27 -11.76
N PHE A 175 10.18 -1.85 -10.71
CA PHE A 175 11.35 -1.31 -10.04
C PHE A 175 12.66 -1.70 -10.70
N PHE A 176 13.59 -0.76 -10.70
CA PHE A 176 14.94 -0.92 -11.21
C PHE A 176 15.92 -0.60 -10.09
N SER A 177 16.87 -1.51 -9.86
CA SER A 177 18.04 -1.27 -9.01
C SER A 177 19.06 -0.41 -9.77
N GLN A 178 19.93 0.29 -9.04
CA GLN A 178 21.01 1.10 -9.62
C GLN A 178 21.75 0.34 -10.74
N GLY A 179 21.52 0.77 -11.99
CA GLY A 179 21.98 0.08 -13.18
C GLY A 179 21.39 0.74 -14.43
N VAL A 180 22.27 1.16 -15.34
CA VAL A 180 22.07 1.89 -16.59
C VAL A 180 20.63 1.84 -17.14
N ALA A 181 19.86 2.89 -16.85
CA ALA A 181 18.65 3.15 -17.62
C ALA A 181 19.08 3.70 -18.99
N GLN A 182 18.69 3.02 -20.07
CA GLN A 182 18.84 3.57 -21.41
C GLN A 182 17.90 4.77 -21.54
N LEU A 183 18.50 5.97 -21.61
CA LEU A 183 17.75 7.19 -21.83
C LEU A 183 17.14 7.14 -23.23
N ASN A 184 15.87 7.53 -23.32
CA ASN A 184 15.19 7.64 -24.60
C ASN A 184 15.35 9.08 -25.12
N LEU A 185 15.77 9.22 -26.38
CA LEU A 185 16.01 10.53 -27.02
C LEU A 185 14.74 11.40 -27.09
N PHE A 186 13.56 10.77 -27.09
CA PHE A 186 12.26 11.44 -27.17
C PHE A 186 11.47 11.38 -25.86
N ASP A 187 12.15 11.29 -24.70
CA ASP A 187 11.47 11.28 -23.40
C ASP A 187 11.16 12.71 -22.92
N ASP A 188 9.87 13.04 -22.86
CA ASP A 188 9.39 14.29 -22.25
C ASP A 188 9.73 14.39 -20.74
N ASN A 189 10.08 13.27 -20.09
CA ASN A 189 10.46 13.20 -18.67
C ASN A 189 11.94 12.83 -18.49
N ALA A 190 12.81 13.32 -19.38
CA ALA A 190 14.25 13.14 -19.22
C ALA A 190 14.72 13.56 -17.80
N PRO A 191 15.71 12.86 -17.21
CA PRO A 191 16.21 13.18 -15.88
C PRO A 191 16.62 14.64 -15.76
N ARG A 192 16.03 15.35 -14.79
CA ARG A 192 16.31 16.77 -14.58
C ARG A 192 17.72 16.95 -14.01
N PRO A 193 18.50 17.94 -14.48
CA PRO A 193 19.79 18.27 -13.89
C PRO A 193 19.65 18.54 -12.38
N GLY A 194 20.49 17.91 -11.55
CA GLY A 194 20.48 18.07 -10.10
C GLY A 194 19.27 17.47 -9.37
N SER A 195 18.45 16.66 -10.04
CA SER A 195 17.28 16.00 -9.43
C SER A 195 17.65 15.19 -8.17
N GLU A 196 18.67 14.33 -8.28
CA GLU A 196 19.11 13.46 -7.20
C GLU A 196 19.60 14.26 -5.97
N GLN A 197 20.40 15.29 -6.21
CA GLN A 197 20.91 16.19 -5.17
C GLN A 197 19.76 16.93 -4.47
N LEU A 198 18.80 17.44 -5.23
CA LEU A 198 17.62 18.11 -4.68
C LEU A 198 16.76 17.15 -3.83
N MET A 199 16.47 15.95 -4.33
CA MET A 199 15.69 14.95 -3.58
C MET A 199 16.41 14.56 -2.30
N THR A 200 17.73 14.36 -2.37
CA THR A 200 18.57 14.04 -1.19
C THR A 200 18.51 15.14 -0.14
N VAL A 201 18.61 16.42 -0.55
CA VAL A 201 18.50 17.56 0.37
C VAL A 201 17.12 17.60 1.03
N MET A 202 16.05 17.42 0.25
CA MET A 202 14.69 17.40 0.79
C MET A 202 14.48 16.26 1.79
N ASP A 203 14.93 15.05 1.48
CA ASP A 203 14.79 13.90 2.38
C ASP A 203 15.63 14.09 3.65
N THR A 204 16.84 14.62 3.53
CA THR A 204 17.73 14.89 4.67
C THR A 204 17.13 15.92 5.62
N LEU A 205 16.58 17.03 5.09
CA LEU A 205 15.95 18.05 5.90
C LEU A 205 14.67 17.55 6.56
N ASN A 206 13.84 16.79 5.85
CA ASN A 206 12.64 16.16 6.42
C ASN A 206 12.98 15.07 7.47
N ALA A 207 14.15 14.43 7.38
CA ALA A 207 14.60 13.48 8.39
C ALA A 207 15.11 14.18 9.66
N LYS A 208 15.82 15.31 9.52
CA LYS A 208 16.40 16.07 10.65
C LYS A 208 15.38 16.95 11.36
N GLU A 209 14.65 17.78 10.61
CA GLU A 209 13.77 18.83 11.15
C GLU A 209 12.35 18.33 11.40
N GLY A 210 12.04 17.09 11.00
CA GLY A 210 10.73 16.48 11.14
C GLY A 210 10.00 16.29 9.82
N ARG A 211 9.14 15.27 9.80
CA ARG A 211 8.38 14.90 8.60
C ARG A 211 7.40 16.00 8.23
N GLY A 212 7.48 16.45 6.98
CA GLY A 212 6.60 17.48 6.44
C GLY A 212 7.10 18.91 6.67
N THR A 213 8.36 19.09 7.07
CA THR A 213 9.01 20.41 7.11
C THR A 213 9.16 20.98 5.70
N LEU A 214 9.59 20.15 4.74
CA LEU A 214 9.59 20.46 3.32
C LEU A 214 8.55 19.59 2.60
N TYR A 215 7.69 20.23 1.83
CA TYR A 215 6.64 19.58 1.06
C TYR A 215 6.41 20.32 -0.26
N PHE A 216 5.86 19.59 -1.23
CA PHE A 216 5.47 20.17 -2.50
C PHE A 216 4.15 20.92 -2.33
N ALA A 217 4.02 22.10 -2.96
CA ALA A 217 2.81 22.92 -2.90
C ALA A 217 1.53 22.15 -3.29
N GLY A 218 1.66 21.19 -4.22
CA GLY A 218 0.56 20.30 -4.61
C GLY A 218 -0.05 19.46 -3.48
N GLN A 219 0.64 19.28 -2.36
CA GLN A 219 0.16 18.53 -1.19
C GLN A 219 -0.84 19.32 -0.33
N GLY A 220 -0.92 20.64 -0.52
CA GLY A 220 -1.70 21.54 0.34
C GLY A 220 -1.08 21.78 1.71
N ILE A 221 -1.35 22.95 2.29
CA ILE A 221 -0.86 23.35 3.62
C ILE A 221 -1.77 22.78 4.72
N GLN A 222 -3.10 22.90 4.54
CA GLN A 222 -4.09 22.34 5.44
C GLN A 222 -4.67 21.05 4.86
N GLN A 223 -4.41 19.93 5.51
CA GLN A 223 -4.83 18.61 5.04
C GLN A 223 -6.09 18.14 5.79
N GLN A 224 -7.23 18.73 5.47
CA GLN A 224 -8.51 18.42 6.14
C GLN A 224 -8.94 16.94 5.95
N TRP A 225 -8.44 16.29 4.89
CA TRP A 225 -8.68 14.89 4.57
C TRP A 225 -7.86 13.88 5.40
N GLN A 226 -7.05 14.34 6.36
CA GLN A 226 -6.22 13.44 7.16
C GLN A 226 -7.03 12.34 7.86
N MET A 227 -6.40 11.17 8.03
CA MET A 227 -7.01 10.05 8.73
C MET A 227 -7.31 10.41 10.20
N LYS A 228 -8.46 9.99 10.71
CA LYS A 228 -8.82 10.14 12.12
C LYS A 228 -7.84 9.35 12.99
N ARG A 229 -7.28 10.03 14.01
CA ARG A 229 -6.27 9.49 14.93
C ARG A 229 -6.63 9.65 16.42
N ALA A 230 -7.92 9.87 16.71
CA ALA A 230 -8.40 10.14 18.08
C ALA A 230 -8.25 8.96 19.06
N MET A 231 -8.07 7.74 18.55
CA MET A 231 -7.89 6.52 19.36
C MET A 231 -6.43 6.06 19.44
N LEU A 232 -5.46 6.95 19.18
CA LEU A 232 -4.05 6.61 19.36
C LEU A 232 -3.73 6.49 20.85
N SER A 233 -3.00 5.43 21.22
CA SER A 233 -2.37 5.36 22.54
C SER A 233 -1.38 6.51 22.71
N PRO A 234 -1.23 7.07 23.93
CA PRO A 234 -0.26 8.13 24.18
C PRO A 234 1.17 7.68 23.84
N ARG A 235 1.99 8.61 23.33
CA ARG A 235 3.36 8.33 22.90
C ARG A 235 4.36 8.48 24.04
N TYR A 236 4.27 7.61 25.04
CA TYR A 236 5.06 7.71 26.27
C TYR A 236 6.58 7.84 26.04
N THR A 237 7.13 7.23 24.99
CA THR A 237 8.58 7.22 24.73
C THR A 237 9.08 8.35 23.83
N THR A 238 8.19 9.01 23.09
CA THR A 238 8.59 9.96 22.02
C THR A 238 7.96 11.34 22.15
N ARG A 239 7.04 11.54 23.11
CA ARG A 239 6.38 12.83 23.32
C ARG A 239 6.18 13.10 24.81
N SER A 240 6.92 14.06 25.34
CA SER A 240 6.87 14.40 26.77
C SER A 240 5.49 14.85 27.25
N SER A 241 4.67 15.47 26.38
CA SER A 241 3.29 15.86 26.73
C SER A 241 2.34 14.68 26.94
N ASP A 242 2.70 13.50 26.43
CA ASP A 242 1.88 12.29 26.50
C ASP A 242 2.26 11.42 27.72
N LEU A 243 3.24 11.85 28.53
CA LEU A 243 3.62 11.17 29.77
C LEU A 243 2.48 11.27 30.80
N LEU A 244 2.27 10.17 31.53
CA LEU A 244 1.34 10.12 32.65
C LEU A 244 1.77 11.14 33.71
N ARG A 245 0.92 12.14 33.96
CA ARG A 245 1.11 13.08 35.07
C ARG A 245 0.51 12.45 36.32
N VAL A 246 1.37 12.10 37.27
CA VAL A 246 0.94 11.71 38.62
C VAL A 246 0.44 12.98 39.32
N LYS A 247 -0.73 12.90 39.95
CA LYS A 247 -1.25 13.97 40.81
C LYS A 247 -0.53 13.98 42.15
#